data_AF-A0A7S3RR78-F1
#
_entry.id   AF-A0A7S3RR78-F1
#
_cell.length_a   1.000
_cell.length_b   1.000
_cell.length_c   1.000
_cell.angle_alpha   90.00
_cell.angle_beta   90.00
_cell.angle_gamma   90.00
#
_symmetry.space_group_name_H-M   'P 1'
#
loop_
_entity.id
_entity.type
_entity.pdbx_description
1 polymer ?
#
loop_
_entity_poly.entity_id
_entity_poly.type
_entity_poly.pdbx_seq_one_letter_code
_entity_poly.pdbx_strand_id
1 'polypeptide(L)'
;DIAHVLQGELREEHLLVYMVQQIESDAAVAPTGALVLHPSGGAVPNPAFAGTPEAGGWVALGRRKPLDPLRSASENRADFLMPAEDTLPKGGLVSRVDPATGATILRSLVWPGFFAFSKGARYGYFYCGDGALRIR
;
A
#
# COMPACT_ATOMS: atom_id res chain seq x y z
N ASP A 1 6.22 3.87 30.56
CA ASP A 1 7.60 3.35 30.62
C ASP A 1 7.67 2.09 29.74
N ILE A 2 8.17 2.25 28.51
CA ILE A 2 8.18 1.16 27.51
C ILE A 2 9.11 0.01 27.94
N ALA A 3 10.09 0.31 28.79
CA ALA A 3 11.00 -0.70 29.35
C ALA A 3 10.28 -1.74 30.22
N HIS A 4 9.17 -1.39 30.88
CA HIS A 4 8.41 -2.31 31.72
C HIS A 4 7.50 -3.25 30.90
N VAL A 5 7.08 -2.83 29.70
CA VAL A 5 6.31 -3.68 28.76
C VAL A 5 7.21 -4.74 28.13
N LEU A 6 8.50 -4.42 27.92
CA LEU A 6 9.51 -5.34 27.39
C LEU A 6 10.04 -6.34 28.43
N GLN A 7 9.61 -6.24 29.70
CA GLN A 7 9.90 -7.24 30.74
C GLN A 7 8.93 -8.43 30.74
N GLY A 8 7.89 -8.40 29.89
CA GLY A 8 7.15 -9.61 29.53
C GLY A 8 7.93 -10.39 28.47
N GLU A 9 8.07 -11.70 28.65
CA GLU A 9 8.72 -12.56 27.65
C GLU A 9 8.14 -12.30 26.25
N LEU A 10 9.00 -11.85 25.34
CA LEU A 10 8.60 -11.53 23.98
C LEU A 10 8.41 -12.84 23.23
N ARG A 11 7.15 -13.24 23.06
CA ARG A 11 6.77 -14.50 22.41
C ARG A 11 6.68 -14.35 20.90
N GLU A 12 6.72 -15.47 20.20
CA GLU A 12 6.72 -15.52 18.73
C GLU A 12 5.49 -14.83 18.12
N GLU A 13 4.33 -14.88 18.76
CA GLU A 13 3.15 -14.18 18.26
C GLU A 13 3.29 -12.65 18.27
N HIS A 14 4.07 -12.09 19.20
CA HIS A 14 4.34 -10.66 19.22
C HIS A 14 5.28 -10.26 18.09
N LEU A 15 6.28 -11.10 17.80
CA LEU A 15 7.17 -10.93 16.65
C LEU A 15 6.41 -11.01 15.33
N LEU A 16 5.48 -11.96 15.22
CA LEU A 16 4.63 -12.12 14.04
C LEU A 16 3.73 -10.90 13.83
N VAL A 17 3.05 -10.41 14.88
CA VAL A 17 2.21 -9.20 14.80
C VAL A 17 3.03 -8.00 14.33
N TYR A 18 4.22 -7.80 14.92
CA TYR A 18 5.12 -6.74 14.52
C TYR A 18 5.52 -6.86 13.04
N MET A 19 5.87 -8.07 12.59
CA MET A 19 6.27 -8.30 11.21
C MET A 19 5.14 -7.99 10.21
N VAL A 20 3.92 -8.42 10.51
CA VAL A 20 2.74 -8.11 9.68
C VAL A 20 2.53 -6.59 9.60
N GLN A 21 2.61 -5.89 10.73
CA GLN A 21 2.48 -4.44 10.78
C GLN A 21 3.57 -3.71 9.98
N GLN A 22 4.81 -4.19 10.02
CA GLN A 22 5.90 -3.61 9.22
C GLN A 22 5.64 -3.79 7.71
N ILE A 23 5.31 -5.01 7.28
CA ILE A 23 5.01 -5.30 5.86
C ILE A 23 3.84 -4.43 5.37
N GLU A 24 2.77 -4.33 6.16
CA GLU A 24 1.62 -3.50 5.80
C GLU A 24 1.96 -2.00 5.76
N SER A 25 2.68 -1.48 6.76
CA SER A 25 3.10 -0.07 6.76
C SER A 25 3.90 0.31 5.51
N ASP A 26 4.77 -0.60 5.06
CA ASP A 26 5.76 -0.30 4.04
C ASP A 26 5.29 -0.61 2.62
N ALA A 27 4.56 -1.72 2.45
CA ALA A 27 4.24 -2.27 1.14
C ALA A 27 2.74 -2.22 0.78
N ALA A 28 1.83 -2.00 1.74
CA ALA A 28 0.40 -2.00 1.44
C ALA A 28 0.05 -0.87 0.45
N VAL A 29 -0.58 -1.26 -0.66
CA VAL A 29 -0.89 -0.37 -1.77
C VAL A 29 -2.32 -0.56 -2.27
N ALA A 30 -2.83 0.46 -2.96
CA ALA A 30 -4.01 0.38 -3.80
C ALA A 30 -3.75 1.07 -5.15
N PRO A 31 -4.55 0.78 -6.18
CA PRO A 31 -4.47 1.52 -7.43
C PRO A 31 -4.86 3.00 -7.22
N THR A 32 -4.21 3.91 -7.94
CA THR A 32 -4.53 5.33 -7.87
C THR A 32 -6.01 5.57 -8.21
N GLY A 33 -6.70 6.34 -7.36
CA GLY A 33 -8.12 6.67 -7.52
C GLY A 33 -9.09 5.61 -7.01
N ALA A 34 -8.62 4.48 -6.48
CA ALA A 34 -9.47 3.43 -5.92
C ALA A 34 -10.09 3.81 -4.57
N LEU A 35 -9.46 4.72 -3.83
CA LEU A 35 -9.90 5.18 -2.51
C LEU A 35 -10.10 6.70 -2.53
N VAL A 36 -11.09 7.16 -1.77
CA VAL A 36 -11.32 8.58 -1.49
C VAL A 36 -11.38 8.81 0.02
N LEU A 37 -10.94 9.99 0.47
CA LEU A 37 -11.01 10.36 1.87
C LEU A 37 -12.43 10.82 2.23
N HIS A 38 -13.09 10.08 3.09
CA HIS A 38 -14.38 10.46 3.66
C HIS A 38 -14.20 11.67 4.60
N PRO A 39 -15.20 12.58 4.72
CA PRO A 39 -15.13 13.71 5.64
C PRO A 39 -14.85 13.35 7.11
N SER A 40 -15.17 12.14 7.54
CA SER A 40 -14.84 11.64 8.88
C SER A 40 -13.36 11.26 9.06
N GLY A 41 -12.54 11.35 8.02
CA GLY A 41 -11.10 11.05 8.05
C GLY A 41 -10.72 9.60 7.67
N GLY A 42 -11.71 8.74 7.42
CA GLY A 42 -11.51 7.36 6.94
C GLY A 42 -11.37 7.29 5.42
N ALA A 43 -10.56 6.35 4.92
CA ALA A 43 -10.51 6.03 3.50
C ALA A 43 -11.68 5.09 3.14
N VAL A 44 -12.42 5.42 2.08
CA VAL A 44 -13.53 4.59 1.58
C VAL A 44 -13.35 4.24 0.11
N PRO A 45 -13.87 3.10 -0.38
CA PRO A 45 -13.84 2.76 -1.80
C PRO A 45 -14.50 3.84 -2.65
N ASN A 46 -13.87 4.18 -3.77
CA ASN A 46 -14.42 5.11 -4.75
C ASN A 46 -15.41 4.38 -5.68
N PRO A 47 -16.72 4.69 -5.68
CA PRO A 47 -17.69 4.03 -6.56
C PRO A 47 -17.44 4.30 -8.05
N ALA A 48 -16.73 5.38 -8.39
CA ALA A 48 -16.38 5.74 -9.76
C ALA A 48 -15.12 5.02 -10.27
N PHE A 49 -14.45 4.23 -9.43
CA PHE A 49 -13.24 3.51 -9.82
C PHE A 49 -13.57 2.35 -10.76
N ALA A 50 -13.20 2.48 -12.03
CA ALA A 50 -13.41 1.46 -13.07
C ALA A 50 -12.16 0.62 -13.36
N GLY A 51 -11.08 0.83 -12.61
CA GLY A 51 -9.77 0.22 -12.85
C GLY A 51 -8.73 1.24 -13.32
N THR A 52 -7.49 0.79 -13.37
CA THR A 52 -6.35 1.62 -13.75
C THR A 52 -6.01 1.37 -15.23
N PRO A 53 -5.88 2.42 -16.05
CA PRO A 53 -5.81 2.25 -17.50
C PRO A 53 -4.50 1.63 -18.05
N GLU A 54 -3.44 1.41 -17.26
CA GLU A 54 -2.14 0.86 -17.72
C GLU A 54 -1.35 0.14 -16.60
N ALA A 55 -0.03 -0.03 -16.77
CA ALA A 55 0.95 -0.43 -15.72
C ALA A 55 0.91 0.45 -14.46
N GLY A 56 0.06 1.48 -14.44
CA GLY A 56 -0.77 1.84 -13.31
C GLY A 56 -0.06 2.51 -12.14
N GLY A 57 -0.48 3.74 -11.86
CA GLY A 57 -0.10 4.40 -10.61
C GLY A 57 -0.61 3.59 -9.42
N TRP A 58 0.28 3.31 -8.50
CA TRP A 58 -0.02 2.71 -7.21
C TRP A 58 0.16 3.78 -6.14
N VAL A 59 -0.70 3.77 -5.13
CA VAL A 59 -0.61 4.64 -3.96
C VAL A 59 -0.44 3.80 -2.69
N ALA A 60 0.38 4.29 -1.77
CA ALA A 60 0.65 3.60 -0.52
C ALA A 60 -0.44 3.90 0.53
N LEU A 61 -0.99 2.85 1.15
CA LEU A 61 -2.07 2.97 2.13
C LEU A 61 -1.59 3.55 3.47
N GLY A 62 -0.35 3.28 3.84
CA GLY A 62 0.25 3.74 5.10
C GLY A 62 0.78 5.19 5.08
N ARG A 63 0.59 5.94 3.98
CA ARG A 63 1.24 7.24 3.77
C ARG A 63 0.31 8.25 3.09
N ARG A 64 -0.08 9.29 3.83
CA ARG A 64 -0.92 10.39 3.34
C ARG A 64 -0.07 11.55 2.83
N LYS A 65 -0.56 12.20 1.78
CA LYS A 65 -0.04 13.48 1.30
C LYS A 65 -0.36 14.59 2.32
N PRO A 66 0.51 15.60 2.47
CA PRO A 66 0.14 16.82 3.17
C PRO A 66 -1.01 17.52 2.43
N LEU A 67 -1.85 18.25 3.17
CA LEU A 67 -2.93 19.03 2.57
C LEU A 67 -2.32 20.17 1.74
N ASP A 68 -2.71 20.26 0.47
CA ASP A 68 -2.32 21.37 -0.39
C ASP A 68 -3.37 22.49 -0.29
N PRO A 69 -3.01 23.68 0.25
CA PRO A 69 -3.94 24.79 0.41
C PRO A 69 -4.41 25.40 -0.91
N LEU A 70 -3.74 25.11 -2.02
CA LEU A 70 -4.11 25.61 -3.36
C LEU A 70 -5.17 24.74 -4.04
N ARG A 71 -5.37 23.51 -3.57
CA ARG A 71 -6.34 22.55 -4.11
C ARG A 71 -7.66 22.65 -3.37
N SER A 72 -8.76 22.40 -4.08
CA SER A 72 -10.06 22.30 -3.43
C SER A 72 -10.09 21.14 -2.42
N ALA A 73 -10.97 21.24 -1.41
CA ALA A 73 -11.17 20.18 -0.44
C ALA A 73 -11.59 18.85 -1.10
N SER A 74 -12.26 18.89 -2.26
CA SER A 74 -12.65 17.69 -3.00
C SER A 74 -11.46 17.05 -3.72
N GLU A 75 -10.58 17.85 -4.31
CA GLU A 75 -9.35 17.35 -4.96
C GLU A 75 -8.38 16.75 -3.93
N ASN A 76 -8.18 17.43 -2.80
CA ASN A 76 -7.37 16.91 -1.69
C ASN A 76 -7.92 15.59 -1.14
N ARG A 77 -9.26 15.42 -1.11
CA ARG A 77 -9.89 14.16 -0.67
C ARG A 77 -9.79 13.05 -1.71
N ALA A 78 -9.81 13.38 -2.99
CA ALA A 78 -9.67 12.41 -4.08
C ALA A 78 -8.22 11.89 -4.20
N ASP A 79 -7.24 12.73 -3.89
CA ASP A 79 -5.81 12.43 -4.03
C ASP A 79 -5.06 12.66 -2.72
N PHE A 80 -5.41 11.87 -1.70
CA PHE A 80 -4.88 12.03 -0.34
C PHE A 80 -3.70 11.08 -0.02
N LEU A 81 -3.40 10.11 -0.88
CA LEU A 81 -2.36 9.09 -0.66
C LEU A 81 -1.11 9.40 -1.48
N MET A 82 0.06 9.07 -0.94
CA MET A 82 1.34 9.23 -1.64
C MET A 82 1.53 8.15 -2.71
N PRO A 83 2.24 8.45 -3.82
CA PRO A 83 2.69 7.43 -4.76
C PRO A 83 3.47 6.32 -4.05
N ALA A 84 3.24 5.07 -4.42
CA ALA A 84 3.90 3.92 -3.80
C ALA A 84 5.41 3.87 -4.08
N GLU A 85 5.84 4.43 -5.21
CA GLU A 85 7.25 4.56 -5.57
C GLU A 85 8.06 5.48 -4.64
N ASP A 86 7.38 6.36 -3.91
CA ASP A 86 8.00 7.26 -2.93
C ASP A 86 8.10 6.62 -1.53
N THR A 87 7.48 5.47 -1.29
CA THR A 87 7.49 4.82 0.04
C THR A 87 8.60 3.80 0.22
N LEU A 88 9.14 3.28 -0.88
CA LEU A 88 10.23 2.30 -0.88
C LEU A 88 11.44 2.84 -1.65
N PRO A 89 12.64 2.30 -1.41
CA PRO A 89 13.81 2.61 -2.23
C PRO A 89 13.50 2.51 -3.73
N LYS A 90 14.07 3.42 -4.53
CA LYS A 90 13.81 3.50 -5.97
C LYS A 90 14.07 2.16 -6.65
N GLY A 91 13.13 1.72 -7.48
CA GLY A 91 13.17 0.41 -8.13
C GLY A 91 12.76 -0.76 -7.23
N GLY A 92 12.36 -0.50 -5.99
CA GLY A 92 11.87 -1.50 -5.04
C GLY A 92 10.49 -2.08 -5.40
N LEU A 93 9.77 -1.44 -6.32
CA LEU A 93 8.48 -1.91 -6.82
C LEU A 93 8.56 -2.13 -8.33
N VAL A 94 7.96 -3.22 -8.80
CA VAL A 94 7.89 -3.56 -10.23
C VAL A 94 6.44 -3.84 -10.60
N SER A 95 5.89 -3.03 -11.50
CA SER A 95 4.55 -3.20 -12.05
C SER A 95 4.61 -3.82 -13.44
N ARG A 96 3.71 -4.75 -13.74
CA ARG A 96 3.55 -5.37 -15.07
C ARG A 96 2.09 -5.66 -15.34
N VAL A 97 1.71 -5.59 -16.60
CA VAL A 97 0.40 -6.07 -17.06
C VAL A 97 0.56 -7.53 -17.48
N ASP A 98 -0.28 -8.39 -16.94
CA ASP A 98 -0.38 -9.79 -17.38
C ASP A 98 -1.07 -9.82 -18.76
N PRO A 99 -0.39 -10.29 -19.81
CA PRO A 99 -0.94 -10.31 -21.16
C PRO A 99 -2.12 -11.28 -21.33
N ALA A 100 -2.22 -12.32 -20.49
CA ALA A 100 -3.31 -13.30 -20.58
C ALA A 100 -4.59 -12.79 -19.91
N THR A 101 -4.45 -12.11 -18.77
CA THR A 101 -5.61 -11.70 -17.97
C THR A 101 -5.95 -10.22 -18.11
N GLY A 102 -5.03 -9.40 -18.61
CA GLY A 102 -5.12 -7.94 -18.62
C GLY A 102 -5.03 -7.31 -17.23
N ALA A 103 -4.65 -8.08 -16.20
CA ALA A 103 -4.51 -7.57 -14.83
C ALA A 103 -3.16 -6.86 -14.66
N THR A 104 -3.17 -5.72 -13.96
CA THR A 104 -1.94 -5.07 -13.53
C THR A 104 -1.49 -5.70 -12.21
N ILE A 105 -0.25 -6.19 -12.18
CA ILE A 105 0.37 -6.85 -11.04
C ILE A 105 1.57 -6.01 -10.60
N LEU A 106 1.61 -5.67 -9.31
CA LEU A 106 2.76 -5.07 -8.65
C LEU A 106 3.45 -6.13 -7.79
N ARG A 107 4.78 -6.14 -7.79
CA ARG A 107 5.59 -6.93 -6.85
C ARG A 107 6.58 -6.04 -6.13
N SER A 108 6.84 -6.33 -4.86
CA SER A 108 7.94 -5.72 -4.12
C SER A 108 9.23 -6.53 -4.28
N LEU A 109 10.34 -5.84 -4.52
CA LEU A 109 11.69 -6.39 -4.44
C LEU A 109 12.28 -6.24 -3.03
N VAL A 110 11.75 -5.28 -2.26
CA VAL A 110 12.14 -5.03 -0.87
C VAL A 110 11.52 -6.04 0.08
N TRP A 111 10.26 -6.40 -0.17
CA TRP A 111 9.53 -7.44 0.55
C TRP A 111 9.21 -8.60 -0.42
N PRO A 112 10.14 -9.55 -0.64
CA PRO A 112 9.89 -10.71 -1.48
C PRO A 112 8.69 -11.50 -0.97
N GLY A 113 7.75 -11.79 -1.87
CA GLY A 113 6.47 -12.42 -1.51
C GLY A 113 5.31 -11.44 -1.41
N PHE A 114 5.56 -10.13 -1.44
CA PHE A 114 4.51 -9.12 -1.55
C PHE A 114 4.07 -8.92 -3.01
N PHE A 115 2.78 -9.05 -3.24
CA PHE A 115 2.13 -8.81 -4.52
C PHE A 115 0.86 -7.98 -4.35
N ALA A 116 0.61 -7.07 -5.28
CA ALA A 116 -0.69 -6.43 -5.46
C ALA A 116 -1.22 -6.64 -6.87
N PHE A 117 -2.53 -6.61 -7.02
CA PHE A 117 -3.18 -6.81 -8.32
C PHE A 117 -4.35 -5.84 -8.50
N SER A 118 -4.65 -5.52 -9.76
CA SER A 118 -5.82 -4.77 -10.17
C SER A 118 -6.35 -5.29 -11.51
N LYS A 119 -7.65 -5.51 -11.60
CA LYS A 119 -8.36 -5.88 -12.82
C LYS A 119 -9.77 -5.26 -12.80
N GLY A 120 -9.95 -4.22 -13.62
CA GLY A 120 -11.14 -3.37 -13.54
C GLY A 120 -11.27 -2.79 -12.13
N ALA A 121 -12.49 -2.78 -11.58
CA ALA A 121 -12.74 -2.29 -10.22
C ALA A 121 -12.21 -3.21 -9.09
N ARG A 122 -11.77 -4.44 -9.40
CA ARG A 122 -11.27 -5.39 -8.38
C ARG A 122 -9.78 -5.20 -8.17
N TYR A 123 -9.36 -5.05 -6.93
CA TYR A 123 -7.95 -4.93 -6.57
C TYR A 123 -7.71 -5.50 -5.18
N GLY A 124 -6.44 -5.74 -4.86
CA GLY A 124 -6.03 -6.20 -3.56
C GLY A 124 -4.53 -6.45 -3.51
N TYR A 125 -4.04 -6.81 -2.33
CA TYR A 125 -2.67 -7.26 -2.15
C TYR A 125 -2.65 -8.48 -1.24
N PHE A 126 -1.54 -9.20 -1.29
CA PHE A 126 -1.24 -10.28 -0.37
C PHE A 126 0.26 -10.39 -0.16
N TYR A 127 0.63 -11.02 0.94
CA TYR A 127 2.00 -11.39 1.24
C TYR A 127 2.10 -12.90 1.44
N CYS A 128 3.04 -13.53 0.75
CA CYS A 128 3.39 -14.94 0.94
C CYS A 128 4.91 -15.07 0.89
N GLY A 129 5.55 -15.18 2.06
CA GLY A 129 6.99 -15.20 2.20
C GLY A 129 7.46 -15.52 3.62
N ASP A 130 8.75 -15.34 3.85
CA ASP A 130 9.47 -15.67 5.10
C ASP A 130 9.56 -14.49 6.09
N GLY A 131 8.98 -13.34 5.77
CA GLY A 131 9.09 -12.11 6.55
C GLY A 131 10.45 -11.42 6.42
N ALA A 132 11.33 -11.84 5.51
CA ALA A 132 12.66 -11.25 5.38
C ALA A 132 12.64 -10.00 4.49
N LEU A 133 12.96 -8.85 5.09
CA LEU A 133 13.23 -7.61 4.37
C LEU A 133 14.54 -7.73 3.57
N ARG A 134 14.51 -7.35 2.29
CA ARG A 134 15.70 -7.30 1.42
C ARG A 134 15.97 -5.87 0.99
N ILE A 135 16.97 -5.26 1.62
CA ILE A 135 17.54 -3.99 1.16
C ILE A 135 18.86 -4.32 0.48
N ARG A 136 19.03 -3.87 -0.77
CA ARG A 136 20.34 -3.83 -1.44
C ARG A 136 20.96 -2.46 -1.24
#